data_AF-A0A836ZTI3-F1
#
_entry.id   AF-A0A836ZTI3-F1
#
_cell.length_a   1.000
_cell.length_b   1.000
_cell.length_c   1.000
_cell.angle_alpha   90.00
_cell.angle_beta   90.00
_cell.angle_gamma   90.00
#
_symmetry.space_group_name_H-M   'P 1'
#
loop_
_entity.id
_entity.type
_entity.pdbx_description
1 polymer ?
#
loop_
_entity_poly.entity_id
_entity_poly.type
_entity_poly.pdbx_seq_one_letter_code
_entity_poly.pdbx_strand_id
1 'polypeptide(L)' 'MTSLHPDTARDALRLHWAQHALDDPQASLQRASVDAGFRSYWRTRGHGVDRILMDAPPQLENVAPWLRMHA' A
#
# COMPACT_ATOMS: atom_id res chain seq x y z
N MET A 1 -10.39 -14.36 17.53
CA MET A 1 -10.56 -14.50 16.07
C MET A 1 -10.97 -13.15 15.50
N THR A 2 -10.01 -12.23 15.33
CA THR A 2 -10.30 -10.85 14.90
C THR A 2 -10.65 -10.88 13.41
N SER A 3 -11.94 -10.70 13.08
CA SER A 3 -12.40 -10.56 11.71
C SER A 3 -11.62 -9.48 11.00
N LEU A 4 -10.90 -9.89 9.96
CA LEU A 4 -10.38 -9.05 8.89
C LEU A 4 -11.57 -8.41 8.18
N HIS A 5 -12.06 -7.28 8.69
CA HIS A 5 -12.85 -6.40 7.84
C HIS A 5 -11.84 -5.70 6.93
N PRO A 6 -11.82 -5.97 5.61
CA PRO A 6 -11.16 -5.05 4.71
C PRO A 6 -11.84 -3.71 4.92
N ASP A 7 -11.09 -2.72 5.37
CA ASP A 7 -11.57 -1.35 5.35
C ASP A 7 -11.67 -0.96 3.88
N THR A 8 -12.83 -1.22 3.28
CA THR A 8 -13.05 -1.09 1.84
C THR A 8 -12.71 0.31 1.33
N ALA A 9 -12.83 1.32 2.18
CA ALA A 9 -12.41 2.69 1.89
C ALA A 9 -10.87 2.79 1.81
N ARG A 10 -10.14 2.21 2.76
CA ARG A 10 -8.66 2.16 2.70
C ARG A 10 -8.18 1.36 1.51
N ASP A 11 -8.84 0.25 1.20
CA ASP A 11 -8.55 -0.59 0.03
C ASP A 11 -8.69 0.20 -1.28
N ALA A 12 -9.79 0.93 -1.43
CA ALA A 12 -10.03 1.80 -2.59
C ALA A 12 -9.00 2.93 -2.68
N LEU A 13 -8.67 3.59 -1.56
CA LEU A 13 -7.66 4.64 -1.52
C LEU A 13 -6.29 4.15 -1.98
N ARG A 14 -5.87 2.97 -1.51
CA ARG A 14 -4.60 2.34 -1.92
C ARG A 14 -4.59 2.03 -3.40
N LEU A 15 -5.67 1.44 -3.93
CA LEU A 15 -5.77 1.10 -5.35
C LEU A 15 -5.73 2.35 -6.23
N HIS A 16 -6.51 3.37 -5.89
CA HIS A 16 -6.56 4.62 -6.65
C HIS A 16 -5.21 5.34 -6.64
N TRP A 17 -4.54 5.39 -5.48
CA TRP A 17 -3.19 5.95 -5.39
C TRP A 17 -2.21 5.18 -6.27
N ALA A 18 -2.25 3.84 -6.25
CA ALA A 18 -1.37 3.02 -7.07
C ALA A 18 -1.61 3.25 -8.56
N GLN A 19 -2.85 3.22 -9.02
CA GLN A 19 -3.19 3.48 -10.43
C GLN A 19 -2.67 4.84 -10.91
N HIS A 20 -2.86 5.88 -10.11
CA HIS A 20 -2.38 7.23 -10.42
C HIS A 20 -0.84 7.33 -10.38
N ALA A 21 -0.17 6.76 -9.38
CA ALA A 21 1.29 6.82 -9.24
C ALA A 21 2.03 6.02 -10.31
N LEU A 22 1.38 4.99 -10.89
CA LEU A 22 1.93 4.17 -11.96
C LEU A 22 1.55 4.67 -13.37
N ASP A 23 0.62 5.62 -13.49
CA ASP A 23 -0.05 5.97 -14.74
C ASP A 23 -0.65 4.72 -15.44
N ASP A 24 -1.20 3.81 -14.64
CA ASP A 24 -1.79 2.55 -15.11
C ASP A 24 -3.17 2.34 -14.47
N PRO A 25 -4.27 2.68 -15.16
CA PRO A 25 -5.62 2.51 -14.62
C PRO A 25 -6.04 1.04 -14.49
N GLN A 26 -5.32 0.10 -15.11
CA GLN A 26 -5.56 -1.34 -15.00
C GLN A 26 -4.70 -1.99 -13.91
N ALA A 27 -3.87 -1.21 -13.21
CA ALA A 27 -3.10 -1.72 -12.10
C ALA A 27 -4.02 -2.30 -11.02
N SER A 28 -3.60 -3.44 -10.48
CA SER A 28 -4.26 -4.15 -9.39
C SER A 28 -3.29 -4.37 -8.22
N LEU A 29 -3.84 -4.57 -7.02
CA LEU A 29 -3.05 -4.81 -5.81
C LEU A 29 -3.30 -6.21 -5.26
N GLN A 30 -2.22 -6.91 -4.95
CA GLN A 30 -2.25 -8.19 -4.25
C GLN A 30 -1.53 -8.06 -2.92
N ARG A 31 -2.02 -8.73 -1.87
CA ARG A 31 -1.34 -8.73 -0.57
C ARG A 31 0.05 -9.36 -0.72
N ALA A 32 1.10 -8.63 -0.33
CA ALA A 32 2.49 -9.08 -0.47
C ALA A 32 3.06 -9.69 0.82
N SER A 33 2.61 -9.21 1.98
CA SER A 33 2.96 -9.80 3.28
C SER A 33 1.79 -9.69 4.25
N VAL A 34 1.59 -10.73 5.07
CA VAL A 34 0.60 -10.77 6.16
C VAL A 34 1.19 -10.33 7.50
N ASP A 35 2.51 -10.43 7.68
CA ASP A 35 3.22 -10.00 8.88
C ASP A 35 3.94 -8.68 8.63
N ALA A 36 3.35 -7.59 9.12
CA ALA A 36 3.80 -6.25 8.78
C ALA A 36 3.54 -5.22 9.90
N GLY A 37 3.25 -5.63 11.14
CA GLY A 37 2.91 -4.67 12.20
C GLY A 37 1.72 -3.79 11.81
N PHE A 38 1.85 -2.46 11.94
CA PHE A 38 0.80 -1.49 11.57
C PHE A 38 0.85 -1.05 10.10
N ARG A 39 1.88 -1.43 9.36
CA ARG A 39 1.99 -1.20 7.92
C ARG A 39 1.41 -2.38 7.15
N SER A 40 1.06 -2.16 5.89
CA SER A 40 0.61 -3.21 4.98
C SER A 40 1.39 -3.14 3.67
N TYR A 41 1.83 -4.29 3.19
CA TYR A 41 2.55 -4.40 1.93
C TYR A 41 1.68 -5.02 0.84
N TRP A 42 1.68 -4.37 -0.32
CA TRP A 42 0.91 -4.75 -1.48
C TRP A 42 1.82 -4.79 -2.70
N ARG A 43 1.67 -5.82 -3.53
CA ARG A 43 2.35 -5.95 -4.80
C ARG A 43 1.42 -5.44 -5.89
N THR A 44 1.92 -4.53 -6.72
CA THR A 44 1.21 -4.08 -7.91
C THR A 44 1.33 -5.13 -9.01
N ARG A 45 0.26 -5.35 -9.76
CA ARG A 45 0.30 -6.03 -11.06
C ARG A 45 -0.34 -5.15 -12.12
N GLY A 46 0.30 -5.05 -13.28
CA GLY A 46 -0.13 -4.18 -14.36
C GLY A 46 0.92 -4.15 -15.47
N HIS A 47 0.94 -3.07 -16.24
CA HIS A 47 1.97 -2.86 -17.24
C HIS A 47 3.33 -2.57 -16.59
N GLY A 48 4.38 -3.25 -17.07
CA GLY A 48 5.75 -3.04 -16.64
C GLY A 48 6.18 -3.94 -15.48
N VAL A 49 7.02 -3.39 -14.60
CA VAL A 49 7.63 -4.13 -13.49
C VAL A 49 6.72 -4.14 -12.26
N ASP A 50 6.67 -5.28 -11.56
CA ASP A 50 6.03 -5.38 -10.25
C ASP A 50 6.71 -4.46 -9.24
N ARG A 51 5.92 -3.71 -8.47
CA ARG A 51 6.38 -2.80 -7.41
C ARG A 51 5.72 -3.15 -6.08
N ILE A 52 6.32 -2.72 -4.99
CA ILE A 52 5.74 -2.84 -3.64
C ILE A 52 5.20 -1.48 -3.19
N LEU A 53 3.91 -1.43 -2.93
CA LEU A 53 3.26 -0.37 -2.17
C LEU A 53 3.33 -0.70 -0.68
N MET A 54 3.89 0.22 0.10
CA MET A 54 3.80 0.21 1.55
C MET A 54 2.73 1.21 1.97
N ASP A 55 1.71 0.74 2.69
CA ASP A 55 0.74 1.59 3.37
C ASP A 55 1.06 1.66 4.86
N ALA A 56 1.42 2.83 5.37
CA ALA A 56 1.76 3.09 6.76
C ALA A 56 0.95 4.30 7.28
N PRO A 57 -0.20 4.09 7.97
CA PRO A 57 -1.02 5.18 8.48
C PRO A 57 -0.24 5.99 9.53
N PRO A 58 -0.03 7.31 9.36
CA PRO A 58 0.88 8.08 10.22
C PRO A 58 0.43 8.16 11.68
N GLN A 59 -0.86 7.99 11.95
CA GLN A 59 -1.43 7.91 13.29
C GLN A 59 -1.02 6.63 14.05
N LEU A 60 -0.64 5.57 13.31
CA LEU A 60 -0.19 4.28 13.86
C LEU A 60 1.32 4.11 13.71
N GLU A 61 1.89 4.53 12.57
CA GLU A 61 3.30 4.43 12.25
C GLU A 61 3.72 5.63 11.38
N ASN A 62 4.34 6.66 12.00
CA ASN A 62 4.83 7.84 11.28
C ASN A 62 6.22 7.59 10.68
N VAL A 63 6.25 7.28 9.38
CA VAL A 63 7.50 7.02 8.63
C VAL A 63 8.19 8.27 8.08
N ALA A 64 7.57 9.45 8.19
CA ALA A 64 8.10 10.69 7.61
C ALA A 64 9.53 11.06 8.09
N PRO A 65 9.92 10.88 9.36
CA PRO A 65 11.29 11.16 9.79
C PRO A 65 12.34 10.33 9.04
N TRP A 66 12.06 9.05 8.80
CA TRP A 66 12.98 8.15 8.09
C TRP A 66 13.06 8.49 6.59
N LEU A 67 11.94 8.84 5.96
CA LEU A 67 11.91 9.27 4.55
C LEU A 67 12.74 10.53 4.32
N ARG A 68 12.71 11.51 5.25
CA ARG A 68 13.50 12.74 5.15
C ARG A 68 15.01 12.51 5.22
N MET A 69 15.47 11.43 5.85
CA MET A 69 16.90 11.10 5.89
C MET A 69 17.43 10.60 4.55
N HIS A 70 16.54 10.13 3.66
CA HIS A 70 16.88 9.49 2.39
C HIS A 70 16.35 10.24 1.16
N ALA A 71 15.84 11.45 1.35
CA ALA A 71 15.42 12.37 0.28
C ALA A 71 16.59 13.25 -0.15
#